data_AF-A0A7Y2XP17-F1
#
_entry.id   AF-A0A7Y2XP17-F1
#
_cell.length_a   1.000
_cell.length_b   1.000
_cell.length_c   1.000
_cell.angle_alpha   90.00
_cell.angle_beta   90.00
_cell.angle_gamma   90.00
#
_symmetry.space_group_name_H-M   'P 1'
#
loop_
_entity.id
_entity.type
_entity.pdbx_description
1 polymer ?
#
loop_
_entity_poly.entity_id
_entity_poly.type
_entity_poly.pdbx_seq_one_letter_code
_entity_poly.pdbx_strand_id
1 'polypeptide(L)'
;DLGIRKFPFPEVVMASSGKKVIAVNLHDPAQKAILEKISMAANQAIADLNQPISPVRDLRRINEASRFFENHLRKTIHAHPEFTCTIPKNTQGNEQSSGYPDLLITHTAADGSRTHTYLDPKLYEKKSQASSLRTFYFEPRTRTNKIQHDAMHLLLGISHDGKDGAWTFTSWKICDLSKFQVRLKAEFQASNRDLYRPGIVIQSSRINR
;
A
#
# COMPACT_ATOMS: atom_id res chain seq x y z
N ASP A 1 -0.84 -0.15 -28.02
CA ASP A 1 0.15 -0.55 -26.99
C ASP A 1 -0.58 -0.97 -25.71
N LEU A 2 -0.16 -2.07 -25.07
CA LEU A 2 -0.72 -2.53 -23.80
C LEU A 2 -0.44 -1.53 -22.66
N GLY A 3 0.67 -0.78 -22.75
CA GLY A 3 1.12 0.19 -21.74
C GLY A 3 0.21 1.41 -21.54
N ILE A 4 -0.61 1.75 -22.54
CA ILE A 4 -1.49 2.94 -22.51
C ILE A 4 -2.94 2.60 -22.18
N ARG A 5 -3.33 1.32 -22.25
CA ARG A 5 -4.69 0.88 -21.95
C ARG A 5 -4.99 1.09 -20.47
N LYS A 6 -6.18 1.61 -20.20
CA LYS A 6 -6.71 1.79 -18.85
C LYS A 6 -7.70 0.68 -18.55
N PHE A 7 -7.63 0.16 -17.34
CA PHE A 7 -8.50 -0.88 -16.82
C PHE A 7 -9.13 -0.39 -15.51
N PRO A 8 -10.43 -0.57 -15.30
CA PRO A 8 -11.04 -0.32 -14.01
C PRO A 8 -10.38 -1.22 -12.95
N PHE A 9 -9.83 -0.62 -11.90
CA PHE A 9 -9.23 -1.35 -10.80
C PHE A 9 -10.19 -2.39 -10.17
N PRO A 10 -11.50 -2.10 -9.98
CA PRO A 10 -12.46 -3.10 -9.50
C PRO A 10 -12.55 -4.36 -10.37
N GLU A 11 -12.45 -4.23 -11.70
CA GLU A 11 -12.50 -5.37 -12.61
C GLU A 11 -11.23 -6.20 -12.51
N VAL A 12 -10.06 -5.57 -12.37
CA VAL A 12 -8.79 -6.27 -12.16
C VAL A 12 -8.78 -7.03 -10.83
N VAL A 13 -9.33 -6.43 -9.77
CA VAL A 13 -9.49 -7.11 -8.47
C VAL A 13 -10.45 -8.30 -8.61
N MET A 14 -11.64 -8.08 -9.16
CA MET A 14 -12.63 -9.15 -9.36
C MET A 14 -12.04 -10.32 -10.16
N ALA A 15 -11.37 -10.05 -11.28
CA ALA A 15 -10.79 -11.08 -12.13
C ALA A 15 -9.64 -11.87 -11.45
N SER A 16 -8.93 -11.27 -10.49
CA SER A 16 -7.74 -11.87 -9.87
C SER A 16 -7.97 -12.47 -8.47
N SER A 17 -9.02 -12.05 -7.76
CA SER A 17 -9.35 -12.52 -6.41
C SER A 17 -10.77 -13.07 -6.26
N GLY A 18 -11.67 -12.77 -7.20
CA GLY A 18 -13.11 -13.04 -7.06
C GLY A 18 -13.81 -12.14 -6.04
N LYS A 19 -13.17 -11.05 -5.59
CA LYS A 19 -13.70 -10.12 -4.59
C LYS A 19 -14.10 -8.78 -5.19
N LYS A 20 -15.03 -8.10 -4.54
CA LYS A 20 -15.54 -6.79 -4.96
C LYS A 20 -14.79 -5.66 -4.28
N VAL A 21 -14.51 -4.63 -5.06
CA VAL A 21 -14.17 -3.30 -4.54
C VAL A 21 -15.47 -2.56 -4.26
N ILE A 22 -15.78 -2.34 -2.99
CA ILE A 22 -16.97 -1.63 -2.52
C ILE A 22 -16.69 -0.13 -2.58
N ALA A 23 -17.59 0.64 -3.21
CA ALA A 23 -17.52 2.09 -3.24
C ALA A 23 -17.80 2.68 -1.85
N VAL A 24 -17.07 3.72 -1.48
CA VAL A 24 -17.25 4.39 -0.19
C VAL A 24 -18.66 5.02 -0.14
N ASN A 25 -19.39 4.69 0.92
CA ASN A 25 -20.67 5.28 1.28
C ASN A 25 -20.53 6.04 2.61
N LEU A 26 -20.53 7.37 2.55
CA LEU A 26 -20.39 8.22 3.74
C LEU A 26 -21.63 8.22 4.65
N HIS A 27 -22.75 7.65 4.20
CA HIS A 27 -23.95 7.46 5.01
C HIS A 27 -23.92 6.15 5.79
N ASP A 28 -22.99 5.24 5.49
CA ASP A 28 -22.78 4.02 6.25
C ASP A 28 -21.97 4.34 7.53
N PRO A 29 -22.53 4.08 8.74
CA PRO A 29 -21.84 4.41 9.99
C PRO A 29 -20.51 3.67 10.19
N ALA A 30 -20.42 2.40 9.77
CA ALA A 30 -19.20 1.61 9.91
C ALA A 30 -18.10 2.13 8.99
N GLN A 31 -18.44 2.48 7.74
CA GLN A 31 -17.48 3.07 6.81
C GLN A 31 -17.01 4.45 7.27
N LYS A 32 -17.92 5.28 7.79
CA LYS A 32 -17.57 6.58 8.39
C LYS A 32 -16.61 6.40 9.57
N ALA A 33 -16.89 5.48 10.49
CA ALA A 33 -16.02 5.20 11.64
C ALA A 33 -14.62 4.73 11.20
N ILE A 34 -14.52 3.90 10.16
CA ILE A 34 -13.24 3.49 9.56
C ILE A 34 -12.46 4.71 9.03
N LEU A 35 -13.11 5.58 8.25
CA LEU A 35 -12.46 6.77 7.68
C LEU A 35 -11.98 7.74 8.76
N GLU A 36 -12.78 7.95 9.80
CA GLU A 36 -12.40 8.77 10.96
C GLU A 36 -11.19 8.18 11.69
N LYS A 37 -11.17 6.85 11.88
CA LYS A 37 -10.05 6.17 12.54
C LYS A 37 -8.76 6.24 11.72
N ILE A 38 -8.84 6.07 10.40
CA ILE A 38 -7.70 6.25 9.48
C ILE A 38 -7.20 7.69 9.55
N SER A 39 -8.10 8.67 9.53
CA SER A 39 -7.76 10.10 9.57
C SER A 39 -7.03 10.48 10.86
N MET A 40 -7.55 10.02 12.01
CA MET A 40 -6.94 10.22 13.32
C MET A 40 -5.55 9.57 13.39
N ALA A 41 -5.42 8.32 12.93
CA ALA A 41 -4.14 7.62 12.93
C ALA A 41 -3.13 8.27 11.99
N ALA A 42 -3.55 8.77 10.82
CA ALA A 42 -2.68 9.48 9.89
C ALA A 42 -2.19 10.82 10.47
N ASN A 43 -3.06 11.57 11.16
CA ASN A 43 -2.67 12.80 11.86
C ASN A 43 -1.62 12.51 12.94
N GLN A 44 -1.85 11.49 13.77
CA GLN A 44 -0.90 11.10 14.80
C GLN A 44 0.43 10.62 14.21
N ALA A 45 0.39 9.83 13.13
CA ALA A 45 1.59 9.37 12.45
C ALA A 45 2.42 10.54 11.90
N ILE A 46 1.79 11.54 11.28
CA ILE A 46 2.49 12.75 10.83
C ILE A 46 3.11 13.50 12.01
N ALA A 47 2.35 13.71 13.10
CA ALA A 47 2.83 14.44 14.27
C ALA A 47 4.06 13.76 14.91
N ASP A 48 4.00 12.44 15.08
CA ASP A 48 5.07 11.65 15.70
C ASP A 48 6.28 11.52 14.78
N LEU A 49 6.07 11.23 13.49
CA LEU A 49 7.17 11.05 12.55
C LEU A 49 7.86 12.35 12.16
N ASN A 50 7.21 13.50 12.39
CA ASN A 50 7.85 14.81 12.28
C ASN A 50 8.64 15.22 13.53
N GLN A 51 8.64 14.47 14.63
CA GLN A 51 9.47 14.82 15.78
C GLN A 51 10.97 14.74 15.45
N PRO A 52 11.82 15.56 16.11
CA PRO A 52 13.27 15.50 15.90
C PRO A 52 13.90 14.14 16.22
N ILE A 53 13.32 13.41 17.19
CA ILE A 53 13.78 12.06 17.59
C ILE A 53 13.23 10.93 16.70
N SER A 54 12.45 11.27 15.67
CA SER A 54 11.84 10.28 14.80
C SER A 54 12.91 9.48 14.03
N PRO A 55 12.79 8.14 13.92
CA PRO A 55 13.74 7.32 13.17
C PRO A 55 13.76 7.63 11.67
N VAL A 56 12.77 8.36 11.15
CA VAL A 56 12.75 8.77 9.74
C VAL A 56 13.81 9.83 9.40
N ARG A 57 14.39 10.48 10.42
CA ARG A 57 15.44 11.49 10.27
C ARG A 57 16.76 10.90 9.78
N ASP A 58 17.03 9.63 10.11
CA ASP A 58 18.29 8.96 9.76
C ASP A 58 18.22 8.17 8.45
N LEU A 59 17.08 8.19 7.76
CA LEU A 59 16.89 7.40 6.55
C LEU A 59 17.66 8.01 5.38
N ARG A 60 18.25 7.14 4.55
CA ARG A 60 18.88 7.56 3.29
C ARG A 60 17.88 7.67 2.14
N ARG A 61 16.77 6.93 2.22
CA ARG A 61 15.74 6.88 1.18
C ARG A 61 14.37 7.10 1.78
N ILE A 62 13.61 8.05 1.24
CA ILE A 62 12.25 8.35 1.68
C ILE A 62 11.32 7.13 1.65
N ASN A 63 11.52 6.20 0.71
CA ASN A 63 10.69 4.98 0.60
C ASN A 63 10.77 4.07 1.84
N GLU A 64 11.86 4.16 2.62
CA GLU A 64 12.00 3.42 3.87
C GLU A 64 11.10 3.99 4.98
N ALA A 65 10.69 5.27 4.85
CA ALA A 65 9.77 5.92 5.80
C ALA A 65 8.35 5.34 5.73
N SER A 66 7.94 4.76 4.60
CA SER A 66 6.60 4.16 4.42
C SER A 66 6.29 3.09 5.48
N ARG A 67 7.27 2.25 5.82
CA ARG A 67 7.13 1.23 6.86
C ARG A 67 6.80 1.81 8.23
N PHE A 68 7.27 3.02 8.54
CA PHE A 68 6.97 3.67 9.81
C PHE A 68 5.51 4.14 9.85
N PHE A 69 5.00 4.69 8.74
CA PHE A 69 3.58 5.01 8.61
C PHE A 69 2.70 3.76 8.71
N GLU A 70 3.03 2.69 7.97
CA GLU A 70 2.31 1.42 8.05
C GLU A 70 2.23 0.90 9.49
N ASN A 71 3.36 0.89 10.20
CA ASN A 71 3.40 0.45 11.59
C ASN A 71 2.61 1.35 12.54
N HIS A 72 2.69 2.67 12.34
CA HIS A 72 1.97 3.64 13.15
C HIS A 72 0.47 3.48 12.98
N LEU A 73 -0.01 3.52 11.73
CA LEU A 73 -1.41 3.28 11.37
C LEU A 73 -1.91 1.96 11.95
N ARG A 74 -1.15 0.88 11.74
CA ARG A 74 -1.51 -0.45 12.25
C ARG A 74 -1.68 -0.47 13.76
N LYS A 75 -0.70 0.05 14.51
CA LYS A 75 -0.75 0.07 15.98
C LYS A 75 -1.88 0.95 16.49
N THR A 76 -2.03 2.16 15.96
CA THR A 76 -3.03 3.13 16.45
C THR A 76 -4.45 2.67 16.14
N ILE A 77 -4.71 2.15 14.94
CA ILE A 77 -6.05 1.64 14.58
C ILE A 77 -6.36 0.38 15.40
N HIS A 78 -5.41 -0.56 15.51
CA HIS A 78 -5.63 -1.82 16.22
C HIS A 78 -5.82 -1.67 17.73
N ALA A 79 -5.36 -0.57 18.33
CA ALA A 79 -5.55 -0.31 19.76
C ALA A 79 -7.01 -0.03 20.15
N HIS A 80 -7.89 0.25 19.18
CA HIS A 80 -9.30 0.49 19.46
C HIS A 80 -10.10 -0.82 19.55
N PRO A 81 -10.93 -1.04 20.59
CA PRO A 81 -11.62 -2.32 20.81
C PRO A 81 -12.47 -2.83 19.63
N GLU A 82 -13.11 -1.91 18.90
CA GLU A 82 -13.96 -2.23 17.75
C GLU A 82 -13.18 -2.45 16.44
N PHE A 83 -11.85 -2.27 16.45
CA PHE A 83 -11.04 -2.33 15.24
C PHE A 83 -9.92 -3.37 15.35
N THR A 84 -9.71 -4.06 14.24
CA THR A 84 -8.42 -4.73 13.98
C THR A 84 -7.74 -4.07 12.79
N CYS A 85 -6.41 -3.97 12.86
CA CYS A 85 -5.60 -3.55 11.72
C CYS A 85 -4.38 -4.47 11.64
N THR A 86 -4.27 -5.25 10.57
CA THR A 86 -3.24 -6.28 10.42
C THR A 86 -2.64 -6.28 9.02
N ILE A 87 -1.56 -7.03 8.83
CA ILE A 87 -1.07 -7.36 7.49
C ILE A 87 -2.02 -8.41 6.91
N PRO A 88 -2.60 -8.21 5.72
CA PRO A 88 -3.50 -9.18 5.14
C PRO A 88 -2.81 -10.52 4.89
N LYS A 89 -3.46 -11.61 5.28
CA LYS A 89 -3.03 -12.96 4.92
C LYS A 89 -3.28 -13.20 3.44
N ASN A 90 -2.38 -13.93 2.79
CA ASN A 90 -2.60 -14.40 1.44
C ASN A 90 -3.55 -15.61 1.40
N THR A 91 -3.92 -16.07 0.21
CA THR A 91 -4.74 -17.28 -0.04
C THR A 91 -4.22 -18.56 0.62
N GLN A 92 -2.96 -18.60 1.06
CA GLN A 92 -2.36 -19.73 1.77
C GLN A 92 -2.36 -19.55 3.30
N GLY A 93 -2.95 -18.46 3.80
CA GLY A 93 -2.98 -18.13 5.22
C GLY A 93 -1.69 -17.48 5.76
N ASN A 94 -0.69 -17.25 4.90
CA ASN A 94 0.58 -16.65 5.30
C ASN A 94 0.49 -15.12 5.30
N GLU A 95 1.08 -14.49 6.32
CA GLU A 95 1.32 -13.04 6.28
C GLU A 95 2.45 -12.74 5.32
N GLN A 96 2.25 -11.73 4.47
CA GLN A 96 3.26 -11.29 3.52
C GLN A 96 3.33 -9.76 3.56
N SER A 97 4.47 -9.23 4.02
CA SER A 97 4.72 -7.79 4.09
C SER A 97 4.82 -7.13 2.72
N SER A 98 5.18 -7.89 1.68
CA SER A 98 5.26 -7.40 0.31
C SER A 98 3.96 -7.60 -0.47
N GLY A 99 3.70 -6.67 -1.38
CA GLY A 99 2.58 -6.74 -2.30
C GLY A 99 1.28 -6.19 -1.73
N TYR A 100 0.48 -5.63 -2.62
CA TYR A 100 -0.80 -5.02 -2.29
C TYR A 100 -1.83 -6.05 -1.80
N PRO A 101 -2.69 -5.69 -0.83
CA PRO A 101 -2.69 -4.45 -0.04
C PRO A 101 -1.76 -4.52 1.18
N ASP A 102 -1.31 -3.36 1.69
CA ASP A 102 -0.40 -3.30 2.84
C ASP A 102 -1.10 -3.63 4.15
N LEU A 103 -2.30 -3.08 4.39
CA LEU A 103 -3.07 -3.25 5.63
C LEU A 103 -4.52 -3.72 5.36
N LEU A 104 -5.05 -4.55 6.27
CA LEU A 104 -6.46 -4.88 6.38
C LEU A 104 -7.00 -4.31 7.68
N ILE A 105 -8.00 -3.43 7.57
CA ILE A 105 -8.76 -2.89 8.69
C ILE A 105 -10.11 -3.61 8.74
N THR A 106 -10.52 -4.06 9.92
CA THR A 106 -11.86 -4.60 10.17
C THR A 106 -12.50 -3.84 11.32
N HIS A 107 -13.62 -3.18 11.06
CA HIS A 107 -14.51 -2.67 12.10
C HIS A 107 -15.54 -3.75 12.46
N THR A 108 -15.76 -3.97 13.75
CA THR A 108 -16.78 -4.89 14.28
C THR A 108 -17.79 -4.09 15.09
N ALA A 109 -19.02 -4.00 14.60
CA ALA A 109 -20.08 -3.28 15.29
C ALA A 109 -20.61 -4.08 16.50
N ALA A 110 -21.43 -3.43 17.33
CA ALA A 110 -22.00 -4.03 18.54
C ALA A 110 -22.83 -5.30 18.28
N ASP A 111 -23.45 -5.41 17.10
CA ASP A 111 -24.20 -6.59 16.65
C ASP A 111 -23.32 -7.73 16.08
N GLY A 112 -21.99 -7.54 16.09
CA GLY A 112 -21.01 -8.47 15.55
C GLY A 112 -20.80 -8.38 14.03
N SER A 113 -21.51 -7.49 13.34
CA SER A 113 -21.30 -7.27 11.91
C SER A 113 -19.89 -6.70 11.64
N ARG A 114 -19.26 -7.15 10.56
CA ARG A 114 -17.88 -6.80 10.21
C ARG A 114 -17.81 -6.07 8.88
N THR A 115 -17.15 -4.92 8.89
CA THR A 115 -16.85 -4.14 7.68
C THR A 115 -15.34 -4.13 7.44
N HIS A 116 -14.93 -4.54 6.23
CA HIS A 116 -13.52 -4.67 5.86
C HIS A 116 -13.06 -3.51 4.98
N THR A 117 -11.81 -3.10 5.14
CA THR A 117 -11.15 -2.09 4.31
C THR A 117 -9.70 -2.43 4.10
N TYR A 118 -9.27 -2.45 2.85
CA TYR A 118 -7.87 -2.52 2.48
C TYR A 118 -7.28 -1.12 2.38
N LEU A 119 -6.16 -0.88 3.07
CA LEU A 119 -5.47 0.41 3.08
C LEU A 119 -4.04 0.25 2.56
N ASP A 120 -3.65 1.14 1.67
CA ASP A 120 -2.34 1.17 1.02
C ASP A 120 -1.71 2.56 1.21
N PRO A 121 -0.90 2.78 2.26
CA PRO A 121 -0.21 4.05 2.49
C PRO A 121 0.89 4.28 1.45
N LYS A 122 0.99 5.49 0.91
CA LYS A 122 2.04 5.88 -0.04
C LYS A 122 2.56 7.28 0.23
N LEU A 123 3.88 7.41 0.23
CA LEU A 123 4.56 8.70 0.29
C LEU A 123 4.66 9.32 -1.10
N TYR A 124 4.50 10.63 -1.18
CA TYR A 124 4.78 11.39 -2.40
C TYR A 124 5.35 12.77 -2.06
N GLU A 125 6.22 13.28 -2.92
CA GLU A 125 6.69 14.66 -2.76
C GLU A 125 5.57 15.61 -3.18
N LYS A 126 5.30 16.66 -2.39
CA LYS A 126 4.19 17.59 -2.64
C LYS A 126 4.21 18.18 -4.06
N LYS A 127 5.39 18.52 -4.58
CA LYS A 127 5.56 19.06 -5.94
C LYS A 127 5.37 18.01 -7.05
N SER A 128 5.37 16.72 -6.71
CA SER A 128 5.25 15.59 -7.63
C SER A 128 3.81 15.05 -7.76
N GLN A 129 2.81 15.72 -7.18
CA GLN A 129 1.43 15.21 -7.19
C GLN A 129 0.86 14.97 -8.60
N ALA A 130 1.32 15.71 -9.60
CA ALA A 130 0.91 15.55 -11.01
C ALA A 130 1.82 14.59 -11.81
N SER A 131 2.80 13.95 -11.16
CA SER A 131 3.75 13.05 -11.82
C SER A 131 3.06 11.83 -12.42
N SER A 132 3.54 11.39 -13.57
CA SER A 132 3.12 10.13 -14.21
C SER A 132 3.89 8.91 -13.72
N LEU A 133 4.87 9.10 -12.83
CA LEU A 133 5.61 8.01 -12.21
C LEU A 133 4.67 7.14 -11.37
N ARG A 134 5.00 5.85 -11.29
CA ARG A 134 4.15 4.87 -10.61
C ARG A 134 4.24 5.02 -9.09
N THR A 135 3.13 5.41 -8.46
CA THR A 135 2.96 5.40 -6.99
C THR A 135 2.26 4.14 -6.49
N PHE A 136 1.29 3.64 -7.25
CA PHE A 136 0.49 2.46 -6.93
C PHE A 136 0.94 1.25 -7.77
N TYR A 137 1.06 0.08 -7.14
CA TYR A 137 1.37 -1.16 -7.83
C TYR A 137 0.57 -2.32 -7.24
N PHE A 138 -0.17 -3.01 -8.09
CA PHE A 138 -0.86 -4.24 -7.76
C PHE A 138 -0.41 -5.32 -8.74
N GLU A 139 0.10 -6.43 -8.21
CA GLU A 139 0.42 -7.61 -9.00
C GLU A 139 -0.67 -8.68 -8.76
N PRO A 140 -1.54 -8.94 -9.74
CA PRO A 140 -2.63 -9.90 -9.59
C PRO A 140 -2.09 -11.33 -9.59
N ARG A 141 -1.73 -11.84 -8.41
CA ARG A 141 -1.26 -13.23 -8.22
C ARG A 141 -2.38 -14.07 -7.62
N THR A 142 -2.90 -15.05 -8.34
CA THR A 142 -4.01 -15.91 -7.86
C THR A 142 -3.60 -16.74 -6.63
N ARG A 143 -2.42 -17.38 -6.65
CA ARG A 143 -1.98 -18.31 -5.59
C ARG A 143 -1.51 -17.63 -4.30
N THR A 144 -1.21 -16.34 -4.35
CA THR A 144 -0.71 -15.56 -3.20
C THR A 144 -1.46 -14.24 -3.07
N ASN A 145 -2.73 -14.20 -3.50
CA ASN A 145 -3.53 -12.98 -3.44
C ASN A 145 -3.82 -12.61 -1.98
N LYS A 146 -3.67 -11.35 -1.62
CA LYS A 146 -3.95 -10.82 -0.28
C LYS A 146 -5.37 -10.24 -0.14
N ILE A 147 -6.09 -10.11 -1.26
CA ILE A 147 -7.48 -9.63 -1.29
C ILE A 147 -8.40 -10.85 -1.08
N GLN A 148 -9.00 -10.94 0.10
CA GLN A 148 -9.81 -12.08 0.59
C GLN A 148 -11.26 -11.69 0.93
N HIS A 149 -11.56 -10.39 1.03
CA HIS A 149 -12.87 -9.86 1.40
C HIS A 149 -13.41 -8.93 0.31
N ASP A 150 -14.73 -8.90 0.17
CA ASP A 150 -15.41 -7.75 -0.44
C ASP A 150 -15.23 -6.57 0.52
N ALA A 151 -14.60 -5.49 0.08
CA ALA A 151 -14.13 -4.44 0.97
C ALA A 151 -14.02 -3.09 0.27
N MET A 152 -13.95 -2.01 1.04
CA MET A 152 -13.43 -0.75 0.51
C MET A 152 -11.93 -0.90 0.22
N HIS A 153 -11.45 -0.30 -0.86
CA HIS A 153 -10.02 -0.23 -1.18
C HIS A 153 -9.60 1.23 -1.19
N LEU A 154 -8.74 1.60 -0.25
CA LEU A 154 -8.31 2.97 -0.03
C LEU A 154 -6.80 3.11 -0.21
N LEU A 155 -6.37 4.21 -0.82
CA LEU A 155 -4.98 4.65 -0.81
C LEU A 155 -4.85 5.87 0.10
N LEU A 156 -3.89 5.83 1.03
CA LEU A 156 -3.56 6.97 1.88
C LEU A 156 -2.29 7.64 1.35
N GLY A 157 -2.46 8.71 0.59
CA GLY A 157 -1.36 9.49 0.04
C GLY A 157 -0.87 10.51 1.08
N ILE A 158 0.36 10.34 1.58
CA ILE A 158 0.99 11.24 2.55
C ILE A 158 2.07 12.06 1.84
N SER A 159 1.97 13.38 1.95
CA SER A 159 2.89 14.31 1.28
C SER A 159 4.12 14.63 2.12
N HIS A 160 5.27 14.77 1.49
CA HIS A 160 6.49 15.33 2.10
C HIS A 160 7.04 16.52 1.31
N ASP A 161 7.89 17.32 1.96
CA ASP A 161 8.52 18.51 1.39
C ASP A 161 9.71 18.22 0.45
N GLY A 162 10.25 17.00 0.48
CA GLY A 162 11.31 16.56 -0.43
C GLY A 162 12.72 16.94 0.00
N LYS A 163 12.89 17.38 1.26
CA LYS A 163 14.22 17.67 1.82
C LYS A 163 14.89 16.37 2.28
N ASP A 164 15.82 15.87 1.47
CA ASP A 164 16.54 14.62 1.77
C ASP A 164 17.21 14.65 3.14
N GLY A 165 16.99 13.60 3.94
CA GLY A 165 17.48 13.48 5.32
C GLY A 165 16.79 14.39 6.34
N ALA A 166 15.88 15.26 5.91
CA ALA A 166 15.17 16.21 6.77
C ALA A 166 13.68 16.33 6.42
N TRP A 167 13.09 15.26 5.87
CA TRP A 167 11.74 15.29 5.33
C TRP A 167 10.72 15.74 6.37
N THR A 168 9.89 16.70 5.98
CA THR A 168 8.71 17.06 6.76
C THR A 168 7.47 16.56 6.04
N PHE A 169 6.67 15.76 6.74
CA PHE A 169 5.38 15.29 6.24
C PHE A 169 4.34 16.38 6.47
N THR A 170 3.63 16.80 5.41
CA THR A 170 2.85 18.05 5.46
C THR A 170 1.34 17.85 5.45
N SER A 171 0.84 16.77 4.86
CA SER A 171 -0.59 16.47 4.78
C SER A 171 -0.83 15.05 4.32
N TRP A 172 -2.08 14.58 4.38
CA TRP A 172 -2.51 13.32 3.78
C TRP A 172 -3.82 13.48 3.01
N LYS A 173 -4.09 12.54 2.09
CA LYS A 173 -5.34 12.40 1.33
C LYS A 173 -5.75 10.92 1.31
N ILE A 174 -7.04 10.64 1.47
CA ILE A 174 -7.61 9.30 1.28
C ILE A 174 -8.25 9.27 -0.11
N CYS A 175 -7.88 8.28 -0.92
CA CYS A 175 -8.43 8.05 -2.25
C CYS A 175 -9.25 6.76 -2.26
N ASP A 176 -10.50 6.83 -2.71
CA ASP A 176 -11.33 5.66 -2.99
C ASP A 176 -10.91 5.04 -4.33
N LEU A 177 -10.54 3.75 -4.31
CA LEU A 177 -10.11 3.03 -5.50
C LEU A 177 -11.27 2.38 -6.28
N SER A 178 -12.53 2.55 -5.86
CA SER A 178 -13.72 2.02 -6.52
C SER A 178 -13.97 2.57 -7.93
N LYS A 179 -13.41 3.74 -8.25
CA LYS A 179 -13.47 4.36 -9.59
C LYS A 179 -12.08 4.49 -10.23
N PHE A 180 -11.06 3.89 -9.62
CA PHE A 180 -9.68 4.06 -10.06
C PHE A 180 -9.40 3.29 -11.36
N GLN A 181 -8.58 3.88 -12.22
CA GLN A 181 -8.16 3.32 -13.50
C GLN A 181 -6.67 3.03 -13.45
N VAL A 182 -6.29 1.78 -13.68
CA VAL A 182 -4.89 1.33 -13.71
C VAL A 182 -4.43 1.09 -15.14
N ARG A 183 -3.11 1.15 -15.37
CA ARG A 183 -2.48 0.73 -16.63
C ARG A 183 -1.68 -0.54 -16.40
N LEU A 184 -1.60 -1.39 -17.43
CA LEU A 184 -0.75 -2.57 -17.40
C LEU A 184 0.67 -2.19 -17.84
N LYS A 185 1.68 -2.51 -17.03
CA LYS A 185 3.08 -2.44 -17.45
C LYS A 185 3.55 -3.84 -17.83
N ALA A 186 3.63 -4.13 -19.14
CA ALA A 186 4.20 -5.37 -19.64
C ALA A 186 5.72 -5.20 -19.77
N GLU A 187 6.50 -6.02 -19.05
CA GLU A 187 7.96 -5.99 -19.11
C GLU A 187 8.52 -7.41 -19.25
N PHE A 188 9.54 -7.57 -20.10
CA PHE A 188 10.35 -8.79 -20.16
C PHE A 188 11.44 -8.69 -19.09
N GLN A 189 11.62 -9.75 -18.30
CA GLN A 189 12.58 -9.78 -17.21
C GLN A 189 13.41 -11.07 -17.23
N ALA A 190 14.64 -10.99 -16.72
CA ALA A 190 15.52 -12.12 -16.48
C ALA A 190 16.15 -11.98 -15.10
N SER A 191 16.29 -13.08 -14.38
CA SER A 191 16.97 -13.11 -13.08
C SER A 191 18.49 -13.24 -13.27
N ASN A 192 19.26 -12.98 -12.20
CA ASN A 192 20.69 -13.27 -12.18
C ASN A 192 20.99 -14.73 -12.54
N ARG A 193 20.13 -15.67 -12.14
CA ARG A 193 20.27 -17.09 -12.47
C ARG A 193 20.13 -17.36 -13.97
N ASP A 194 19.26 -16.63 -14.65
CA ASP A 194 19.05 -16.78 -16.10
C ASP A 194 20.24 -16.21 -16.88
N LEU A 195 20.81 -15.09 -16.41
CA LEU A 195 21.94 -14.41 -17.04
C LEU A 195 23.27 -15.16 -16.87
N TYR A 196 23.55 -15.73 -15.70
CA TYR A 196 24.88 -16.27 -15.39
C TYR A 196 25.01 -17.80 -15.58
N ARG A 197 24.18 -18.40 -16.43
CA ARG A 197 24.24 -19.85 -16.74
C ARG A 197 25.33 -20.20 -17.76
N PRO A 198 25.91 -21.42 -17.71
CA PRO A 198 26.83 -21.92 -18.74
C PRO A 198 26.12 -21.91 -20.10
N GLY A 199 26.60 -21.09 -21.03
CA GLY A 199 25.97 -20.87 -22.34
C GLY A 199 25.50 -19.43 -22.60
N ILE A 200 25.31 -18.61 -21.56
CA ILE A 200 25.11 -17.15 -21.71
C ILE A 200 26.39 -16.40 -21.34
N VAL A 201 27.13 -16.87 -20.34
CA VAL A 201 28.41 -16.26 -19.94
C VAL A 201 29.49 -16.64 -20.94
N ILE A 202 30.04 -15.64 -21.64
CA ILE A 202 31.11 -15.81 -22.64
C ILE A 202 32.50 -15.66 -22.00
N GLN A 203 32.64 -14.77 -21.02
CA GLN A 203 33.91 -14.52 -20.33
C GLN A 203 33.64 -14.11 -18.88
N SER A 204 34.58 -14.44 -17.99
CA SER A 204 34.57 -13.98 -16.60
C SER A 204 35.99 -13.68 -16.13
N SER A 205 36.15 -12.68 -15.27
CA SER A 205 37.41 -12.37 -14.60
C SER A 205 37.37 -12.83 -13.14
N ARG A 206 38.52 -13.14 -12.55
CA ARG A 206 38.67 -13.30 -11.10
C ARG A 206 39.75 -12.34 -10.61
N ILE A 207 39.45 -11.57 -9.57
CA ILE A 207 40.45 -10.80 -8.83
C ILE A 207 40.82 -11.66 -7.63
N ASN A 208 42.08 -12.09 -7.55
CA ASN A 208 42.58 -12.73 -6.33
C ASN A 208 42.64 -11.64 -5.25
N ARG A 209 41.94 -11.88 -4.13
CA ARG A 209 42.07 -11.05 -2.93
C ARG A 209 43.38 -11.35 -2.21
#